data_AF-A0A414TXL0-F1
#
_entry.id   AF-A0A414TXL0-F1
#
_cell.length_a   1.000
_cell.length_b   1.000
_cell.length_c   1.000
_cell.angle_alpha   90.00
_cell.angle_beta   90.00
_cell.angle_gamma   90.00
#
_symmetry.space_group_name_H-M   'P 1'
#
loop_
_entity.id
_entity.type
_entity.pdbx_description
1 polymer ?
#
loop_
_entity_poly.entity_id
_entity_poly.type
_entity_poly.pdbx_seq_one_letter_code
_entity_poly.pdbx_strand_id
1 'polypeptide(L)'
;MGKRSNGTRGTNSSNSAKSRKIDVGGKIDKKVDAISFPLFGNTSTMAVKVNDIFKQKYQKEESEKVRASVETVSSFSKPKGKYEYVSVDKIHPTQEYIGANNLKAIASINFDSNEVPYGVQRNGNIYIIDGHHRAAVAILKGNKKIRILLN
;
A
#
# COMPACT_ATOMS: atom_id res chain seq x y z
N MET A 1 5.23 70.60 -24.61
CA MET A 1 3.93 69.95 -24.89
C MET A 1 4.08 68.47 -24.56
N GLY A 2 3.32 67.77 -23.72
CA GLY A 2 2.23 68.05 -22.79
C GLY A 2 1.90 66.70 -22.13
N LYS A 3 1.79 66.65 -20.79
CA LYS A 3 1.42 65.45 -20.03
C LYS A 3 -0.09 65.18 -20.14
N ARG A 4 -0.53 63.92 -20.25
CA ARG A 4 -1.89 63.40 -19.90
C ARG A 4 -1.72 61.91 -19.54
N SER A 5 -1.87 61.38 -18.31
CA SER A 5 -2.90 61.39 -17.27
C SER A 5 -4.02 60.33 -17.43
N ASN A 6 -4.00 59.35 -16.51
CA ASN A 6 -5.07 58.58 -15.84
C ASN A 6 -6.35 58.12 -16.58
N GLY A 7 -6.77 56.88 -16.27
CA GLY A 7 -8.14 56.41 -16.49
C GLY A 7 -8.39 54.94 -16.11
N THR A 8 -8.82 54.74 -14.87
CA THR A 8 -9.12 53.45 -14.22
C THR A 8 -10.52 52.90 -14.57
N ARG A 9 -10.70 51.58 -14.36
CA ARG A 9 -11.90 50.90 -13.78
C ARG A 9 -13.03 50.47 -14.73
N GLY A 10 -13.38 49.18 -14.65
CA GLY A 10 -14.61 48.62 -15.22
C GLY A 10 -14.70 47.10 -15.10
N THR A 11 -15.12 46.62 -13.94
CA THR A 11 -15.41 45.22 -13.57
C THR A 11 -16.69 44.69 -14.22
N ASN A 12 -16.71 43.41 -14.60
CA ASN A 12 -17.89 42.52 -14.62
C ASN A 12 -17.34 41.07 -14.51
N SER A 13 -17.27 40.45 -13.34
CA SER A 13 -18.35 39.76 -12.62
C SER A 13 -19.14 38.76 -13.45
N SER A 14 -18.71 37.50 -13.42
CA SER A 14 -19.63 36.37 -13.33
C SER A 14 -19.04 35.33 -12.36
N ASN A 15 -19.56 35.37 -11.14
CA ASN A 15 -19.33 34.39 -10.08
C ASN A 15 -19.96 33.05 -10.45
N SER A 16 -19.17 31.97 -10.38
CA SER A 16 -19.64 30.64 -9.93
C SER A 16 -18.45 29.68 -9.79
N ALA A 17 -17.56 29.96 -8.83
CA ALA A 17 -16.59 28.97 -8.35
C ALA A 17 -16.63 28.94 -6.83
N LYS A 18 -17.59 28.19 -6.29
CA LYS A 18 -17.60 27.82 -4.87
C LYS A 18 -16.91 26.46 -4.70
N SER A 19 -15.63 26.36 -5.08
CA SER A 19 -14.78 25.27 -4.62
C SER A 19 -14.12 25.73 -3.32
N ARG A 20 -14.68 25.28 -2.20
CA ARG A 20 -14.10 25.51 -0.86
C ARG A 20 -12.64 25.06 -0.87
N LYS A 21 -11.75 26.01 -0.57
CA LYS A 21 -10.38 25.76 -0.15
C LYS A 21 -10.40 24.80 1.04
N ILE A 22 -9.72 23.68 0.90
CA ILE A 22 -9.13 22.98 2.05
C ILE A 22 -7.67 23.42 2.05
N ASP A 23 -7.41 24.45 2.84
CA ASP A 23 -6.07 24.87 3.22
C ASP A 23 -5.68 23.96 4.40
N VAL A 24 -5.05 22.83 4.10
CA VAL A 24 -4.33 22.03 5.10
C VAL A 24 -2.87 22.11 4.70
N GLY A 25 -2.22 23.14 5.24
CA GLY A 25 -0.79 23.28 5.25
C GLY A 25 -0.14 22.02 5.83
N GLY A 26 0.49 21.27 4.95
CA GLY A 26 1.44 20.22 5.25
C GLY A 26 2.22 19.99 3.97
N LYS A 27 3.47 20.43 3.92
CA LYS A 27 4.38 20.13 2.81
C LYS A 27 4.40 18.61 2.65
N ILE A 28 3.69 18.11 1.65
CA ILE A 28 3.84 16.73 1.21
C ILE A 28 5.22 16.71 0.56
N ASP A 29 6.19 16.11 1.24
CA ASP A 29 7.52 15.88 0.70
C ASP A 29 7.36 15.13 -0.64
N LYS A 30 7.67 15.81 -1.75
CA LYS A 30 7.61 15.34 -3.14
C LYS A 30 8.50 14.12 -3.44
N LYS A 31 8.98 13.41 -2.43
CA LYS A 31 9.80 12.19 -2.57
C LYS A 31 8.96 10.91 -2.61
N VAL A 32 7.67 10.96 -2.27
CA VAL A 32 6.79 9.78 -2.28
C VAL A 32 6.08 9.57 -3.64
N ASP A 33 6.14 10.55 -4.55
CA ASP A 33 5.59 10.43 -5.92
C ASP A 33 6.39 9.47 -6.83
N ALA A 34 7.50 8.89 -6.36
CA ALA A 34 8.43 8.14 -7.18
C ALA A 34 8.34 6.60 -7.06
N ILE A 35 7.33 6.05 -6.40
CA ILE A 35 7.07 4.60 -6.55
C ILE A 35 6.25 4.40 -7.83
N SER A 36 6.94 4.53 -8.97
CA SER A 36 6.39 4.27 -10.29
C SER A 36 6.17 2.76 -10.43
N PHE A 37 4.92 2.32 -10.33
CA PHE A 37 4.54 0.94 -10.55
C PHE A 37 4.15 0.74 -12.02
N PRO A 38 4.66 -0.30 -12.71
CA PRO A 38 4.09 -0.71 -13.99
C PRO A 38 2.66 -1.21 -13.73
N LEU A 39 1.70 -0.37 -14.08
CA LEU A 39 0.27 -0.61 -13.88
C LEU A 39 -0.28 -1.39 -15.07
N PHE A 40 -0.54 -2.69 -14.89
CA PHE A 40 -1.29 -3.48 -15.86
C PHE A 40 -2.80 -3.36 -15.59
N GLY A 41 -3.54 -2.81 -16.57
CA GLY A 41 -5.01 -2.99 -16.70
C GLY A 41 -5.90 -1.85 -16.19
N ASN A 42 -7.13 -1.81 -16.73
CA ASN A 42 -8.12 -0.73 -16.67
C ASN A 42 -8.53 -0.29 -15.23
N THR A 43 -8.98 0.96 -15.08
CA THR A 43 -9.02 1.77 -13.84
C THR A 43 -9.87 1.26 -12.66
N SER A 44 -10.52 0.10 -12.78
CA SER A 44 -11.33 -0.54 -11.71
C SER A 44 -10.73 -1.88 -11.24
N THR A 45 -9.78 -2.45 -11.97
CA THR A 45 -9.19 -3.79 -11.74
C THR A 45 -7.67 -3.78 -11.88
N MET A 46 -7.03 -2.67 -11.48
CA MET A 46 -5.57 -2.59 -11.51
C MET A 46 -5.01 -3.56 -10.48
N ALA A 47 -4.31 -4.59 -10.94
CA ALA A 47 -3.72 -5.63 -10.10
C ALA A 47 -2.20 -5.65 -10.32
N VAL A 48 -1.45 -5.74 -9.23
CA VAL A 48 0.01 -5.87 -9.25
C VAL A 48 0.36 -7.32 -9.00
N LYS A 49 1.24 -7.89 -9.83
CA LYS A 49 1.79 -9.22 -9.59
C LYS A 49 2.69 -9.17 -8.37
N VAL A 50 2.44 -10.02 -7.38
CA VAL A 50 3.27 -10.06 -6.18
C VAL A 50 4.72 -10.42 -6.51
N ASN A 51 4.94 -11.18 -7.57
CA ASN A 51 6.27 -11.59 -8.02
C ASN A 51 7.15 -10.41 -8.47
N ASP A 52 6.57 -9.25 -8.77
CA ASP A 52 7.33 -8.04 -9.13
C ASP A 52 7.82 -7.27 -7.88
N ILE A 53 7.24 -7.58 -6.71
CA ILE A 53 7.53 -6.89 -5.44
C ILE A 53 8.28 -7.82 -4.48
N PHE A 54 7.79 -9.04 -4.30
CA PHE A 54 8.36 -10.00 -3.36
C PHE A 54 9.58 -10.67 -3.96
N LYS A 55 10.63 -10.80 -3.12
CA LYS A 55 11.85 -11.52 -3.48
C LYS A 55 11.57 -13.00 -3.68
N GLN A 56 10.87 -13.61 -2.72
CA GLN A 56 10.36 -14.95 -2.87
C GLN A 56 9.10 -14.96 -3.73
N LYS A 57 9.05 -15.90 -4.67
CA LYS A 57 7.95 -15.97 -5.63
C LYS A 57 6.76 -16.71 -5.04
N TYR A 58 5.57 -16.31 -5.50
CA TYR A 58 4.33 -17.04 -5.26
C TYR A 58 4.45 -18.47 -5.79
N GLN A 59 4.12 -19.44 -4.93
CA GLN A 59 4.12 -20.87 -5.24
C GLN A 59 2.71 -21.39 -4.96
N LYS A 60 1.95 -21.69 -6.02
CA LYS A 60 0.52 -22.02 -5.92
C LYS A 60 0.26 -23.20 -4.98
N GLU A 61 0.91 -24.33 -5.22
CA GLU A 61 0.70 -25.57 -4.45
C GLU A 61 1.04 -25.39 -2.96
N GLU A 62 2.17 -24.76 -2.65
CA GLU A 62 2.56 -24.50 -1.26
C GLU A 62 1.62 -23.49 -0.58
N SER A 63 1.18 -22.47 -1.32
CA SER A 63 0.24 -21.47 -0.80
C SER A 63 -1.11 -22.09 -0.44
N GLU A 64 -1.62 -23.01 -1.26
CA GLU A 64 -2.84 -23.76 -1.00
C GLU A 64 -2.70 -24.64 0.25
N LYS A 65 -1.59 -25.38 0.39
CA LYS A 65 -1.30 -26.19 1.59
C LYS A 65 -1.19 -25.35 2.86
N VAL A 66 -0.58 -24.18 2.78
CA VAL A 66 -0.45 -23.27 3.91
C VAL A 66 -1.84 -22.71 4.28
N ARG A 67 -2.61 -22.22 3.32
CA ARG A 67 -3.96 -21.68 3.56
C ARG A 67 -4.89 -22.71 4.18
N ALA A 68 -4.92 -23.92 3.63
CA ALA A 68 -5.72 -25.03 4.16
C ALA A 68 -5.38 -25.34 5.63
N SER A 69 -4.12 -25.17 6.05
CA SER A 69 -3.73 -25.39 7.46
C SER A 69 -4.17 -24.30 8.43
N VAL A 70 -4.60 -23.14 7.93
CA VAL A 70 -5.07 -22.03 8.75
C VAL A 70 -6.60 -21.99 8.78
N GLU A 71 -7.27 -22.37 7.69
CA GLU A 71 -8.74 -22.43 7.61
C GLU A 71 -9.38 -23.47 8.54
N THR A 72 -8.62 -24.45 9.01
CA THR A 72 -9.09 -25.42 10.03
C THR A 72 -9.32 -24.79 11.40
N VAL A 73 -8.91 -23.53 11.60
CA VAL A 73 -9.12 -22.75 12.81
C VAL A 73 -10.22 -21.71 12.53
N SER A 74 -11.43 -21.98 13.02
CA SER A 74 -12.68 -21.24 12.77
C SER A 74 -12.55 -19.78 12.32
N SER A 75 -13.27 -19.43 11.25
CA SER A 75 -13.28 -18.13 10.54
C SER A 75 -13.65 -16.88 11.38
N PHE A 76 -13.91 -17.06 12.68
CA PHE A 76 -14.27 -15.99 13.64
C PHE A 76 -13.17 -15.72 14.67
N SER A 77 -12.12 -16.53 14.71
CA SER A 77 -11.02 -16.38 15.65
C SER A 77 -10.04 -15.32 15.15
N LYS A 78 -9.72 -14.31 15.96
CA LYS A 78 -8.55 -13.45 15.68
C LYS A 78 -7.31 -14.35 15.56
N PRO A 79 -6.44 -14.13 14.56
CA PRO A 79 -5.21 -14.88 14.45
C PRO A 79 -4.43 -14.75 15.75
N LYS A 80 -4.00 -15.88 16.30
CA LYS A 80 -3.12 -15.96 17.47
C LYS A 80 -1.69 -16.14 16.97
N GLY A 81 -0.74 -15.50 17.64
CA GLY A 81 0.66 -15.58 17.23
C GLY A 81 1.58 -14.69 18.07
N LYS A 82 2.87 -14.75 17.76
CA LYS A 82 3.89 -13.86 18.33
C LYS A 82 4.28 -12.80 17.31
N TYR A 83 4.51 -11.59 17.80
CA TYR A 83 5.03 -10.52 16.95
C TYR A 83 6.53 -10.68 16.75
N GLU A 84 6.98 -10.81 15.51
CA GLU A 84 8.38 -10.99 15.18
C GLU A 84 8.82 -10.11 14.01
N TYR A 85 10.07 -9.65 14.05
CA TYR A 85 10.70 -8.95 12.93
C TYR A 85 11.42 -9.95 12.04
N VAL A 86 10.92 -10.08 10.81
CA VAL A 86 11.37 -11.12 9.89
C VAL A 86 11.95 -10.54 8.62
N SER A 87 12.98 -11.20 8.08
CA SER A 87 13.63 -10.77 6.84
C SER A 87 12.66 -10.86 5.67
N VAL A 88 12.61 -9.83 4.84
CA VAL A 88 11.83 -9.82 3.59
C VAL A 88 12.26 -10.93 2.62
N ASP A 89 13.49 -11.41 2.75
CA ASP A 89 14.03 -12.51 1.93
C ASP A 89 13.38 -13.87 2.23
N LYS A 90 12.66 -13.99 3.36
CA LYS A 90 11.99 -15.23 3.77
C LYS A 90 10.48 -15.21 3.52
N ILE A 91 9.95 -14.10 3.01
CA ILE A 91 8.51 -13.86 2.93
C ILE A 91 7.99 -14.29 1.57
N HIS A 92 7.18 -15.34 1.56
CA HIS A 92 6.42 -15.82 0.41
C HIS A 92 5.00 -15.24 0.43
N PRO A 93 4.55 -14.61 -0.67
CA PRO A 93 3.15 -14.29 -0.83
C PRO A 93 2.34 -15.57 -1.08
N THR A 94 1.07 -15.58 -0.65
CA THR A 94 0.13 -16.71 -0.88
C THR A 94 -1.00 -16.38 -1.86
N GLN A 95 -0.95 -15.22 -2.50
CA GLN A 95 -1.82 -14.84 -3.61
C GLN A 95 -0.99 -14.29 -4.75
N GLU A 96 -1.44 -14.50 -5.98
CA GLU A 96 -0.70 -14.10 -7.18
C GLU A 96 -0.76 -12.60 -7.46
N TYR A 97 -1.87 -11.96 -7.05
CA TYR A 97 -2.16 -10.56 -7.35
C TYR A 97 -2.59 -9.80 -6.11
N ILE A 98 -2.29 -8.49 -6.09
CA ILE A 98 -2.80 -7.53 -5.11
C ILE A 98 -3.40 -6.32 -5.82
N GLY A 99 -4.53 -5.79 -5.32
CA GLY A 99 -5.15 -4.60 -5.90
C GLY A 99 -4.25 -3.36 -5.79
N ALA A 100 -3.95 -2.71 -6.91
CA ALA A 100 -3.03 -1.57 -6.99
C ALA A 100 -3.60 -0.32 -6.29
N ASN A 101 -4.92 -0.10 -6.36
CA ASN A 101 -5.57 1.01 -5.66
C ASN A 101 -5.41 0.88 -4.14
N ASN A 102 -5.64 -0.31 -3.60
CA ASN A 102 -5.43 -0.60 -2.19
C ASN A 102 -3.95 -0.46 -1.83
N LEU A 103 -3.04 -0.92 -2.70
CA LEU A 103 -1.60 -0.77 -2.49
C LEU A 103 -1.20 0.70 -2.38
N LYS A 104 -1.71 1.56 -3.28
CA LYS A 104 -1.45 3.00 -3.27
C LYS A 104 -2.04 3.68 -2.02
N ALA A 105 -3.28 3.34 -1.66
CA ALA A 105 -3.91 3.86 -0.45
C ALA A 105 -3.10 3.49 0.81
N ILE A 106 -2.67 2.23 0.88
CA ILE A 106 -1.83 1.69 1.94
C ILE A 106 -0.44 2.36 1.94
N ALA A 107 0.16 2.61 0.77
CA ALA A 107 1.46 3.28 0.68
C ALA A 107 1.46 4.70 1.24
N SER A 108 0.34 5.42 1.07
CA SER A 108 0.14 6.82 1.49
C SER A 108 -0.11 7.00 2.98
N ILE A 109 -0.38 5.92 3.73
CA ILE A 109 -0.56 5.99 5.18
C ILE A 109 0.71 5.52 5.92
N ASN A 110 0.95 6.12 7.08
CA ASN A 110 1.91 5.60 8.05
C ASN A 110 1.20 4.53 8.87
N PHE A 111 1.53 3.26 8.66
CA PHE A 111 0.93 2.17 9.44
C PHE A 111 1.34 2.27 10.89
N ASP A 112 0.35 2.21 11.78
CA ASP A 112 0.58 1.96 13.19
C ASP A 112 1.25 0.60 13.40
N SER A 113 2.04 0.50 14.47
CA SER A 113 2.78 -0.72 14.83
C SER A 113 1.92 -1.96 15.08
N ASN A 114 0.60 -1.79 15.16
CA ASN A 114 -0.38 -2.83 15.48
C ASN A 114 -1.09 -3.40 14.24
N GLU A 115 -1.00 -2.75 13.08
CA GLU A 115 -1.52 -3.26 11.81
C GLU A 115 -0.44 -3.99 11.02
N VAL A 116 -0.04 -5.15 11.53
CA VAL A 116 1.00 -5.98 10.91
C VAL A 116 0.39 -7.03 9.97
N PRO A 117 1.14 -7.53 8.98
CA PRO A 117 0.77 -8.74 8.26
C PRO A 117 0.67 -9.94 9.21
N TYR A 118 -0.19 -10.89 8.86
CA TYR A 118 -0.29 -12.20 9.51
C TYR A 118 0.32 -13.25 8.59
N GLY A 119 1.19 -14.10 9.16
CA GLY A 119 1.85 -15.16 8.42
C GLY A 119 2.06 -16.42 9.24
N VAL A 120 2.39 -17.49 8.54
CA VAL A 120 2.69 -18.80 9.13
C VAL A 120 4.13 -19.17 8.79
N GLN A 121 4.87 -19.67 9.78
CA GLN A 121 6.21 -20.18 9.54
C GLN A 121 6.18 -21.65 9.10
N ARG A 122 6.85 -21.96 7.99
CA ARG A 122 7.07 -23.35 7.54
C ARG A 122 8.46 -23.50 6.94
N ASN A 123 9.20 -24.51 7.39
CA ASN A 123 10.54 -24.84 6.87
C ASN A 123 11.49 -23.63 6.84
N GLY A 124 11.41 -22.76 7.84
CA GLY A 124 12.21 -21.53 7.93
C GLY A 124 11.75 -20.37 7.03
N ASN A 125 10.75 -20.60 6.18
CA ASN A 125 10.08 -19.59 5.35
C ASN A 125 8.81 -19.07 6.03
N ILE A 126 8.34 -17.92 5.57
CA ILE A 126 7.17 -17.23 6.12
C ILE A 126 6.18 -17.02 5.00
N TYR A 127 4.97 -17.52 5.17
CA TYR A 127 3.90 -17.42 4.17
C TYR A 127 2.85 -16.44 4.67
N ILE A 128 2.63 -15.36 3.93
CA ILE A 128 1.66 -14.33 4.30
C ILE A 128 0.24 -14.86 4.08
N ILE A 129 -0.57 -14.93 5.13
CA ILE A 129 -1.99 -15.31 5.04
C ILE A 129 -2.86 -14.08 4.83
N ASP A 130 -2.59 -13.01 5.57
CA ASP A 130 -3.28 -11.73 5.45
C ASP A 130 -2.30 -10.55 5.52
N GLY A 131 -2.64 -9.46 4.84
CA GLY A 131 -1.84 -8.24 4.80
C GLY A 131 -0.77 -8.20 3.72
N HIS A 132 -0.99 -8.84 2.56
CA HIS A 132 -0.03 -8.80 1.45
C HIS A 132 0.24 -7.37 0.97
N HIS A 133 -0.76 -6.48 0.95
CA HIS A 133 -0.55 -5.07 0.62
C HIS A 133 0.38 -4.36 1.63
N ARG A 134 0.21 -4.64 2.93
CA ARG A 134 1.05 -4.08 4.00
C ARG A 134 2.50 -4.57 3.87
N ALA A 135 2.67 -5.88 3.64
CA ALA A 135 3.98 -6.47 3.39
C ALA A 135 4.63 -5.89 2.12
N ALA A 136 3.88 -5.79 1.03
CA ALA A 136 4.34 -5.22 -0.23
C ALA A 136 4.83 -3.78 -0.06
N VAL A 137 4.03 -2.91 0.59
CA VAL A 137 4.43 -1.51 0.84
C VAL A 137 5.71 -1.43 1.65
N ALA A 138 5.86 -2.26 2.69
CA ALA A 138 7.09 -2.25 3.48
C ALA A 138 8.32 -2.66 2.66
N ILE A 139 8.19 -3.66 1.78
CA ILE A 139 9.26 -4.05 0.85
C ILE A 139 9.61 -2.90 -0.10
N LEU A 140 8.59 -2.25 -0.67
CA LEU A 140 8.74 -1.15 -1.63
C LEU A 140 9.34 0.11 -1.00
N LYS A 141 9.09 0.34 0.30
CA LYS A 141 9.75 1.39 1.10
C LYS A 141 11.21 1.05 1.44
N GLY A 142 11.71 -0.13 1.05
CA GLY A 142 13.09 -0.56 1.24
C GLY A 142 13.36 -1.25 2.58
N ASN A 143 12.33 -1.66 3.32
CA ASN A 143 12.53 -2.34 4.59
C ASN A 143 13.17 -3.72 4.38
N LYS A 144 14.25 -3.99 5.11
CA LYS A 144 14.92 -5.31 5.11
C LYS A 144 14.23 -6.32 6.02
N LYS A 145 13.51 -5.83 7.04
CA LYS A 145 12.72 -6.63 7.96
C LYS A 145 11.35 -6.00 8.19
N ILE A 146 10.34 -6.82 8.40
CA ILE A 146 8.96 -6.39 8.64
C ILE A 146 8.47 -7.06 9.93
N ARG A 147 7.73 -6.32 10.76
CA ARG A 147 7.04 -6.89 11.92
C ARG A 147 5.82 -7.67 11.42
N ILE A 148 5.70 -8.94 11.80
CA ILE A 148 4.63 -9.84 11.39
C ILE A 148 4.08 -10.55 12.63
N LEU A 149 2.77 -10.78 12.66
CA LEU A 149 2.16 -11.71 13.60
C LEU A 149 2.35 -13.13 13.05
N LEU A 150 3.19 -13.94 13.68
CA LEU A 150 3.49 -15.31 13.27
C LEU A 150 2.75 -16.33 14.12
N ASN A 151 2.07 -17.25 13.44
CA ASN A 151 1.60 -18.51 14.01
C ASN A 151 2.59 -19.63 13.67
#